data_AF-A0A8J5JG99-F1
#
_entry.id   AF-A0A8J5JG99-F1
#
_cell.length_a   1.000
_cell.length_b   1.000
_cell.length_c   1.000
_cell.angle_alpha   90.00
_cell.angle_beta   90.00
_cell.angle_gamma   90.00
#
_symmetry.space_group_name_H-M   'P 1'
#
loop_
_entity.id
_entity.type
_entity.pdbx_description
1 polymer ?
#
loop_
_entity_poly.entity_id
_entity_poly.type
_entity_poly.pdbx_seq_one_letter_code
_entity_poly.pdbx_strand_id
1 'polypeptide(L)'
;MMADKRVKMIAQMEKLHQEYNQLSQLLVDQSHHPLPSEGLVLKGTHVNQVQSSTGEEATVDALKREVKNFTNQLRVLTAEKGDLEKALQQKKNESTKYISKLKQELKESKDDIDVLKDILKRLNEQLNRYHIKHGRLREEERRPITKDITRSSIYKLKSLLTAYDELLLERDDIIKSSTETHETLMLKVDSVTTENEKLHSRLEQLQSAAPIGSEDVGMVASDARLLLEEREILFEEIQTLRQQHQQETTDHYQEVRTLQDTLEELDVKVHSLSSDLNSWKIKSAQLEKQCQAFQTELRDTVTKQEHQLAVDECQRLFEELRLAYSHESGNMRGKMRAVKHEKQDIAEKLTDTSVHAHNLSVQVSGLKGSLRKTEHRVQRREQSLKTVQSAARLAQSRLKSLTLVCSELLEDREKLLESLAAQRKETEELTQEVTLRSAAVGALSQKLKEERLVWSSQIAESEGGRKAAKAAWKRSSREASHLRSLVVSKDETIASLIADYKILGLNYSEAKQHNLRHHIPKYHKYPGGAV
;
A
#
# COMPACT_ATOMS: atom_id res chain seq x y z
N MET A 1 -29.85 -24.57 23.53
CA MET A 1 -29.66 -25.99 23.94
C MET A 1 -28.61 -26.74 23.13
N MET A 2 -28.73 -26.90 21.80
CA MET A 2 -27.81 -27.79 21.04
C MET A 2 -26.31 -27.46 21.17
N ALA A 3 -25.92 -26.18 21.17
CA ALA A 3 -24.53 -25.76 21.32
C ALA A 3 -23.92 -26.17 22.68
N ASP A 4 -24.66 -25.97 23.78
CA ASP A 4 -24.21 -26.30 25.15
C ASP A 4 -23.97 -27.80 25.34
N LYS A 5 -24.74 -28.67 24.66
CA LYS A 5 -24.45 -30.11 24.62
C LYS A 5 -23.14 -30.44 23.90
N ARG A 6 -22.81 -29.73 22.80
CA ARG A 6 -21.54 -29.93 22.07
C ARG A 6 -20.33 -29.48 22.91
N VAL A 7 -20.41 -28.33 23.59
CA VAL A 7 -19.33 -27.85 24.47
C VAL A 7 -19.04 -28.86 25.60
N LYS A 8 -20.09 -29.40 26.24
CA LYS A 8 -19.93 -30.43 27.29
C LYS A 8 -19.36 -31.74 26.76
N MET A 9 -19.72 -32.15 25.55
CA MET A 9 -19.17 -33.34 24.90
C MET A 9 -17.68 -33.18 24.55
N ILE A 10 -17.26 -32.01 24.06
CA ILE A 10 -15.84 -31.69 23.78
C ILE A 10 -15.02 -31.73 25.08
N ALA A 11 -15.50 -31.09 26.15
CA ALA A 11 -14.83 -31.12 27.46
C ALA A 11 -14.71 -32.55 28.05
N GLN A 12 -15.68 -33.43 27.80
CA GLN A 12 -15.57 -34.85 28.16
C GLN A 12 -14.54 -35.61 27.31
N MET A 13 -14.46 -35.33 26.00
CA MET A 13 -13.41 -35.90 25.13
C MET A 13 -12.01 -35.46 25.55
N GLU A 14 -11.82 -34.17 25.86
CA GLU A 14 -10.54 -33.63 26.32
C GLU A 14 -10.09 -34.28 27.64
N LYS A 15 -11.02 -34.47 28.60
CA LYS A 15 -10.75 -35.16 29.86
C LYS A 15 -10.37 -36.63 29.65
N LEU A 16 -11.11 -37.36 28.82
CA LEU A 16 -10.79 -38.77 28.48
C LEU A 16 -9.44 -38.90 27.76
N HIS A 17 -9.07 -37.92 26.92
CA HIS A 17 -7.78 -37.91 26.24
C HIS A 17 -6.62 -37.63 27.20
N GLN A 18 -6.81 -36.76 28.20
CA GLN A 18 -5.84 -36.55 29.29
C GLN A 18 -5.67 -37.82 30.15
N GLU A 19 -6.77 -38.49 30.51
CA GLU A 19 -6.74 -39.76 31.26
C GLU A 19 -6.06 -40.88 30.47
N TYR A 20 -6.33 -41.00 29.17
CA TYR A 20 -5.64 -41.94 28.29
C TYR A 20 -4.13 -41.66 28.22
N ASN A 21 -3.72 -40.40 28.06
CA ASN A 21 -2.30 -40.06 28.00
C ASN A 21 -1.58 -40.33 29.34
N GLN A 22 -2.23 -40.08 30.49
CA GLN A 22 -1.68 -40.45 31.80
C GLN A 22 -1.51 -41.96 31.97
N LEU A 23 -2.49 -42.76 31.54
CA LEU A 23 -2.39 -44.23 31.54
C LEU A 23 -1.31 -44.74 30.58
N SER A 24 -1.15 -44.10 29.41
CA SER A 24 -0.09 -44.41 28.45
C SER A 24 1.30 -44.10 29.02
N GLN A 25 1.45 -42.99 29.75
CA GLN A 25 2.68 -42.64 30.47
C GLN A 25 3.07 -43.76 31.46
N LEU A 26 2.12 -44.16 32.32
CA LEU A 26 2.30 -45.22 33.33
C LEU A 26 2.61 -46.59 32.70
N LEU A 27 2.09 -46.88 31.50
CA LEU A 27 2.37 -48.12 30.79
C LEU A 27 3.78 -48.14 30.17
N VAL A 28 4.26 -46.99 29.68
CA VAL A 28 5.64 -46.84 29.18
C VAL A 28 6.65 -46.95 30.32
N ASP A 29 6.39 -46.31 31.47
CA ASP A 29 7.29 -46.37 32.64
C ASP A 29 7.43 -47.80 33.21
N GLN A 30 6.43 -48.68 33.04
CA GLN A 30 6.51 -50.10 33.40
C GLN A 30 7.27 -50.97 32.37
N SER A 31 7.58 -50.45 31.17
CA SER A 31 8.16 -51.22 30.07
C SER A 31 9.70 -51.20 29.98
N HIS A 32 10.38 -50.50 30.90
CA HIS A 32 11.83 -50.29 30.87
C HIS A 32 12.57 -50.78 32.12
N HIS A 33 12.42 -52.07 32.45
CA HIS A 33 13.38 -52.82 33.28
C HIS A 33 14.06 -53.93 32.46
N PRO A 34 15.37 -53.83 32.16
CA PRO A 34 16.09 -54.86 31.40
C PRO A 34 16.45 -56.05 32.29
N LEU A 35 16.17 -57.27 31.82
CA LEU A 35 16.66 -58.51 32.41
C LEU A 35 18.15 -58.71 32.04
N PRO A 36 19.06 -58.94 33.00
CA PRO A 36 20.45 -59.29 32.70
C PRO A 36 20.57 -60.79 32.33
N SER A 37 21.06 -61.07 31.12
CA SER A 37 21.35 -62.43 30.66
C SER A 37 22.56 -63.06 31.36
N GLU A 38 22.62 -64.40 31.33
CA GLU A 38 23.68 -65.20 31.96
C GLU A 38 25.07 -64.93 31.36
N GLY A 39 26.12 -64.92 32.21
CA GLY A 39 27.48 -64.55 31.81
C GLY A 39 28.55 -64.86 32.85
N LEU A 40 28.56 -66.08 33.40
CA LEU A 40 29.49 -66.50 34.45
C LEU A 40 30.90 -66.80 33.87
N VAL A 41 31.87 -65.93 34.18
CA VAL A 41 33.31 -66.14 33.89
C VAL A 41 34.13 -66.05 35.19
N LEU A 42 35.05 -66.98 35.40
CA LEU A 42 35.79 -67.16 36.65
C LEU A 42 37.13 -66.41 36.71
N LYS A 43 37.25 -65.51 37.71
CA LYS A 43 38.43 -65.09 38.54
C LYS A 43 37.91 -63.96 39.44
N GLY A 44 38.16 -63.88 40.76
CA GLY A 44 39.42 -64.02 41.48
C GLY A 44 40.11 -62.64 41.55
N THR A 45 40.49 -62.04 42.69
CA THR A 45 40.59 -62.50 44.10
C THR A 45 40.88 -61.31 45.04
N HIS A 46 40.44 -61.36 46.32
CA HIS A 46 41.02 -60.66 47.52
C HIS A 46 41.13 -59.10 47.53
N VAL A 47 41.15 -58.37 48.67
CA VAL A 47 40.65 -58.56 50.06
C VAL A 47 40.68 -57.19 50.81
N ASN A 48 40.16 -57.13 52.04
CA ASN A 48 40.09 -55.99 52.98
C ASN A 48 39.10 -54.85 52.60
N GLN A 49 38.19 -54.35 53.45
CA GLN A 49 38.27 -53.93 54.87
C GLN A 49 39.05 -52.60 54.99
N VAL A 50 38.48 -51.49 55.49
CA VAL A 50 38.33 -51.20 56.94
C VAL A 50 37.36 -50.01 57.20
N GLN A 51 36.44 -50.21 58.15
CA GLN A 51 35.75 -49.26 59.07
C GLN A 51 34.69 -48.20 58.64
N SER A 52 33.61 -48.22 59.45
CA SER A 52 32.80 -47.12 60.01
C SER A 52 31.87 -46.27 59.12
N SER A 53 30.58 -46.62 59.12
CA SER A 53 29.62 -45.92 59.99
C SER A 53 28.43 -46.83 60.38
N THR A 54 27.93 -46.72 61.61
CA THR A 54 26.93 -47.64 62.20
C THR A 54 25.49 -47.24 61.86
N GLY A 55 25.17 -47.11 60.57
CA GLY A 55 23.82 -46.82 60.08
C GLY A 55 23.30 -47.82 59.04
N GLU A 56 24.19 -48.36 58.21
CA GLU A 56 23.81 -49.16 57.03
C GLU A 56 23.42 -50.61 57.35
N GLU A 57 23.85 -51.16 58.50
CA GLU A 57 23.64 -52.57 58.82
C GLU A 57 22.16 -52.90 59.06
N ALA A 58 21.41 -51.96 59.65
CA ALA A 58 19.96 -52.09 59.84
C ALA A 58 19.16 -52.01 58.53
N THR A 59 19.59 -51.19 57.57
CA THR A 59 18.96 -51.10 56.24
C THR A 59 19.35 -52.30 55.37
N VAL A 60 20.60 -52.75 55.42
CA VAL A 60 21.08 -53.97 54.75
C VAL A 60 20.35 -55.20 55.25
N ASP A 61 20.12 -55.35 56.57
CA ASP A 61 19.37 -56.49 57.11
C ASP A 61 17.85 -56.37 56.94
N ALA A 62 17.31 -55.17 56.68
CA ALA A 62 15.94 -55.02 56.15
C ALA A 62 15.87 -55.49 54.68
N LEU A 63 16.75 -54.99 53.82
CA LEU A 63 16.82 -55.36 52.41
C LEU A 63 17.10 -56.86 52.20
N LYS A 64 17.95 -57.51 53.02
CA LYS A 64 18.13 -58.97 53.01
C LYS A 64 16.84 -59.72 53.33
N ARG A 65 16.01 -59.22 54.25
CA ARG A 65 14.70 -59.82 54.58
C ARG A 65 13.69 -59.64 53.45
N GLU A 66 13.66 -58.47 52.81
CA GLU A 66 12.82 -58.20 51.64
C GLU A 66 13.25 -59.06 50.44
N VAL A 67 14.53 -59.09 50.07
CA VAL A 67 15.07 -59.95 49.01
C VAL A 67 14.78 -61.43 49.29
N LYS A 68 14.88 -61.89 50.54
CA LYS A 68 14.50 -63.26 50.92
C LYS A 68 13.00 -63.50 50.82
N ASN A 69 12.16 -62.50 51.13
CA ASN A 69 10.71 -62.57 50.94
C ASN A 69 10.34 -62.63 49.44
N PHE A 70 10.89 -61.75 48.61
CA PHE A 70 10.70 -61.77 47.16
C PHE A 70 11.23 -63.06 46.51
N THR A 71 12.37 -63.59 46.98
CA THR A 71 12.90 -64.88 46.52
C THR A 71 11.95 -66.03 46.88
N ASN A 72 11.36 -66.03 48.08
CA ASN A 72 10.35 -67.00 48.46
C ASN A 72 9.06 -66.86 47.63
N GLN A 73 8.61 -65.63 47.37
CA GLN A 73 7.43 -65.36 46.53
C GLN A 73 7.66 -65.80 45.08
N LEU A 74 8.82 -65.48 44.49
CA LEU A 74 9.22 -65.98 43.17
C LEU A 74 9.29 -67.51 43.14
N ARG A 75 9.73 -68.17 44.21
CA ARG A 75 9.74 -69.64 44.31
C ARG A 75 8.33 -70.23 44.39
N VAL A 76 7.38 -69.54 45.02
CA VAL A 76 5.96 -69.94 45.04
C VAL A 76 5.34 -69.73 43.67
N LEU A 77 5.46 -68.54 43.07
CA LEU A 77 4.93 -68.22 41.75
C LEU A 77 5.50 -69.09 40.62
N THR A 78 6.76 -69.53 40.73
CA THR A 78 7.35 -70.48 39.76
C THR A 78 6.88 -71.93 39.96
N ALA A 79 6.56 -72.35 41.19
CA ALA A 79 5.88 -73.62 41.44
C ALA A 79 4.44 -73.60 40.92
N GLU A 80 3.67 -72.55 41.26
CA GLU A 80 2.29 -72.34 40.79
C GLU A 80 2.22 -72.29 39.25
N LYS A 81 3.14 -71.55 38.61
CA LYS A 81 3.29 -71.55 37.14
C LYS A 81 3.56 -72.96 36.61
N GLY A 82 4.49 -73.71 37.22
CA GLY A 82 4.83 -75.06 36.80
C GLY A 82 3.67 -76.05 36.93
N ASP A 83 2.79 -75.88 37.93
CA ASP A 83 1.59 -76.70 38.10
C ASP A 83 0.45 -76.28 37.16
N LEU A 84 0.31 -74.99 36.87
CA LEU A 84 -0.59 -74.48 35.82
C LEU A 84 -0.17 -74.96 34.42
N GLU A 85 1.13 -75.00 34.11
CA GLU A 85 1.65 -75.54 32.84
C GLU A 85 1.38 -77.05 32.71
N LYS A 86 1.52 -77.83 33.80
CA LYS A 86 1.10 -79.25 33.83
C LYS A 86 -0.40 -79.40 33.61
N ALA A 87 -1.23 -78.62 34.29
CA ALA A 87 -2.69 -78.67 34.17
C ALA A 87 -3.17 -78.29 32.75
N LEU A 88 -2.54 -77.28 32.14
CA LEU A 88 -2.77 -76.88 30.75
C LEU A 88 -2.41 -78.02 29.78
N GLN A 89 -1.24 -78.64 29.96
CA GLN A 89 -0.79 -79.74 29.11
C GLN A 89 -1.64 -81.01 29.31
N GLN A 90 -2.13 -81.27 30.52
CA GLN A 90 -3.11 -82.33 30.78
C GLN A 90 -4.42 -82.04 30.04
N LYS A 91 -5.01 -80.84 30.18
CA LYS A 91 -6.25 -80.47 29.48
C LYS A 91 -6.09 -80.51 27.95
N LYS A 92 -4.92 -80.15 27.43
CA LYS A 92 -4.56 -80.30 26.01
C LYS A 92 -4.55 -81.78 25.58
N ASN A 93 -4.00 -82.67 26.41
CA ASN A 93 -3.96 -84.12 26.15
C ASN A 93 -5.34 -84.80 26.31
N GLU A 94 -6.20 -84.30 27.19
CA GLU A 94 -7.61 -84.71 27.28
C GLU A 94 -8.39 -84.27 26.05
N SER A 95 -8.21 -83.01 25.62
CA SER A 95 -8.84 -82.45 24.42
C SER A 95 -8.42 -83.19 23.14
N THR A 96 -7.14 -83.54 22.96
CA THR A 96 -6.70 -84.30 21.78
C THR A 96 -7.27 -85.72 21.76
N LYS A 97 -7.36 -86.39 22.92
CA LYS A 97 -8.04 -87.69 23.05
C LYS A 97 -9.53 -87.59 22.69
N TYR A 98 -10.23 -86.57 23.18
CA TYR A 98 -11.64 -86.35 22.87
C TYR A 98 -11.86 -86.07 21.37
N ILE A 99 -11.02 -85.22 20.76
CA ILE A 99 -11.04 -84.97 19.31
C ILE A 99 -10.73 -86.25 18.50
N SER A 100 -9.88 -87.16 18.99
CA SER A 100 -9.67 -88.45 18.30
C SER A 100 -10.88 -89.38 18.39
N LYS A 101 -11.63 -89.38 19.51
CA LYS A 101 -12.88 -90.14 19.64
C LYS A 101 -13.96 -89.62 18.69
N LEU A 102 -14.23 -88.31 18.69
CA LEU A 102 -15.20 -87.69 17.77
C LEU A 102 -14.86 -87.96 16.29
N LYS A 103 -13.57 -88.03 15.93
CA LYS A 103 -13.13 -88.41 14.57
C LYS A 103 -13.33 -89.88 14.23
N GLN A 104 -13.30 -90.77 15.23
CA GLN A 104 -13.64 -92.18 15.07
C GLN A 104 -15.15 -92.36 14.94
N GLU A 105 -15.93 -91.78 15.84
CA GLU A 105 -17.40 -91.81 15.84
C GLU A 105 -17.98 -91.26 14.51
N LEU A 106 -17.42 -90.14 14.01
CA LEU A 106 -17.79 -89.58 12.70
C LEU A 106 -17.40 -90.50 11.52
N LYS A 107 -16.36 -91.31 11.65
CA LYS A 107 -16.00 -92.31 10.63
C LYS A 107 -16.95 -93.50 10.67
N GLU A 108 -17.23 -94.03 11.85
CA GLU A 108 -18.15 -95.15 12.06
C GLU A 108 -19.55 -94.80 11.55
N SER A 109 -20.08 -93.63 11.92
CA SER A 109 -21.35 -93.10 11.39
C SER A 109 -21.34 -92.91 9.86
N LYS A 110 -20.20 -92.56 9.26
CA LYS A 110 -20.09 -92.48 7.79
C LYS A 110 -20.09 -93.87 7.14
N ASP A 111 -19.37 -94.82 7.71
CA ASP A 111 -19.31 -96.20 7.21
C ASP A 111 -20.72 -96.85 7.31
N ASP A 112 -21.46 -96.60 8.40
CA ASP A 112 -22.89 -96.96 8.54
C ASP A 112 -23.78 -96.32 7.47
N ILE A 113 -23.61 -95.02 7.19
CA ILE A 113 -24.34 -94.30 6.14
C ILE A 113 -24.08 -94.93 4.75
N ASP A 114 -22.86 -95.38 4.47
CA ASP A 114 -22.54 -96.05 3.20
C ASP A 114 -23.10 -97.49 3.14
N VAL A 115 -23.14 -98.23 4.27
CA VAL A 115 -23.87 -99.51 4.38
C VAL A 115 -25.37 -99.31 4.17
N LEU A 116 -25.98 -98.29 4.77
CA LEU A 116 -27.41 -97.96 4.58
C LEU A 116 -27.73 -97.61 3.13
N LYS A 117 -26.85 -96.89 2.42
CA LYS A 117 -27.00 -96.65 0.97
C LYS A 117 -26.99 -97.95 0.17
N ASP A 118 -26.14 -98.91 0.51
CA ASP A 118 -26.08 -100.20 -0.20
C ASP A 118 -27.28 -101.10 0.11
N ILE A 119 -27.80 -101.08 1.34
CA ILE A 119 -29.09 -101.69 1.68
C ILE A 119 -30.22 -101.04 0.88
N LEU A 120 -30.27 -99.71 0.80
CA LEU A 120 -31.29 -98.97 0.05
C LEU A 120 -31.21 -99.25 -1.46
N LYS A 121 -30.00 -99.30 -2.05
CA LYS A 121 -29.79 -99.77 -3.43
C LYS A 121 -30.33 -101.19 -3.61
N ARG A 122 -30.03 -102.11 -2.69
CA ARG A 122 -30.46 -103.52 -2.78
C ARG A 122 -31.97 -103.71 -2.61
N LEU A 123 -32.60 -102.91 -1.77
CA LEU A 123 -34.06 -102.86 -1.63
C LEU A 123 -34.73 -102.26 -2.87
N ASN A 124 -34.18 -101.17 -3.42
CA ASN A 124 -34.69 -100.56 -4.65
C ASN A 124 -34.50 -101.49 -5.87
N GLU A 125 -33.40 -102.24 -5.92
CA GLU A 125 -33.13 -103.31 -6.89
C GLU A 125 -34.17 -104.44 -6.77
N GLN A 126 -34.50 -104.89 -5.54
CA GLN A 126 -35.57 -105.88 -5.33
C GLN A 126 -36.96 -105.33 -5.66
N LEU A 127 -37.26 -104.08 -5.31
CA LEU A 127 -38.52 -103.40 -5.64
C LEU A 127 -38.68 -103.24 -7.16
N ASN A 128 -37.60 -102.90 -7.88
CA ASN A 128 -37.59 -102.84 -9.33
C ASN A 128 -37.80 -104.23 -9.95
N ARG A 129 -37.14 -105.28 -9.44
CA ARG A 129 -37.38 -106.67 -9.85
C ARG A 129 -38.83 -107.11 -9.58
N TYR A 130 -39.43 -106.66 -8.47
CA TYR A 130 -40.84 -106.90 -8.17
C TYR A 130 -41.76 -106.21 -9.19
N HIS A 131 -41.54 -104.92 -9.47
CA HIS A 131 -42.28 -104.18 -10.51
C HIS A 131 -42.12 -104.77 -11.92
N ILE A 132 -40.95 -105.31 -12.25
CA ILE A 132 -40.70 -106.02 -13.52
C ILE A 132 -41.47 -107.36 -13.57
N LYS A 133 -41.51 -108.11 -12.46
CA LYS A 133 -42.13 -109.44 -12.39
C LYS A 133 -43.65 -109.43 -12.25
N HIS A 134 -44.20 -108.45 -11.52
CA HIS A 134 -45.63 -108.36 -11.18
C HIS A 134 -46.34 -107.18 -11.85
N GLY A 135 -45.62 -106.36 -12.61
CA GLY A 135 -46.11 -105.09 -13.15
C GLY A 135 -46.07 -103.96 -12.11
N ARG A 136 -46.17 -102.73 -12.60
CA ARG A 136 -46.41 -101.55 -11.76
C ARG A 136 -47.92 -101.48 -11.50
N LEU A 137 -48.33 -101.44 -10.23
CA LEU A 137 -49.74 -101.25 -9.88
C LEU A 137 -50.28 -99.98 -10.57
N ARG A 138 -51.38 -100.14 -11.32
CA ARG A 138 -51.96 -99.10 -12.18
C ARG A 138 -53.23 -98.58 -11.53
N GLU A 139 -53.36 -97.25 -11.41
CA GLU A 139 -54.48 -96.59 -10.74
C GLU A 139 -55.78 -96.59 -11.57
N GLU A 140 -56.32 -97.78 -11.87
CA GLU A 140 -57.50 -97.96 -12.74
C GLU A 140 -58.68 -98.72 -12.09
N GLU A 141 -58.73 -98.83 -10.75
CA GLU A 141 -59.84 -99.45 -10.01
C GLU A 141 -60.86 -98.44 -9.43
N ARG A 142 -61.44 -97.57 -10.28
CA ARG A 142 -62.61 -96.74 -9.92
C ARG A 142 -63.58 -96.46 -11.08
N ARG A 143 -64.26 -97.49 -11.62
CA ARG A 143 -65.52 -97.31 -12.39
C ARG A 143 -66.55 -98.41 -12.10
N PRO A 144 -67.88 -98.13 -12.19
CA PRO A 144 -68.91 -99.06 -11.73
C PRO A 144 -69.31 -100.11 -12.77
N ILE A 145 -69.96 -101.18 -12.30
CA ILE A 145 -70.44 -102.31 -13.10
C ILE A 145 -71.75 -101.94 -13.81
N THR A 146 -71.78 -102.09 -15.14
CA THR A 146 -73.02 -102.21 -15.93
C THR A 146 -73.01 -103.52 -16.72
N LYS A 147 -74.20 -104.10 -16.89
CA LYS A 147 -74.40 -105.50 -17.31
C LYS A 147 -74.30 -105.67 -18.82
N ASP A 148 -73.75 -106.81 -19.27
CA ASP A 148 -74.40 -107.62 -20.31
C ASP A 148 -73.91 -109.07 -20.33
N ILE A 149 -74.84 -110.02 -20.42
CA ILE A 149 -74.58 -111.47 -20.26
C ILE A 149 -74.44 -112.12 -21.64
N THR A 150 -73.21 -112.11 -22.18
CA THR A 150 -72.89 -112.78 -23.45
C THR A 150 -72.70 -114.29 -23.27
N ARG A 151 -72.90 -115.09 -24.35
CA ARG A 151 -72.90 -116.57 -24.33
C ARG A 151 -71.69 -117.24 -23.65
N SER A 152 -70.53 -116.59 -23.62
CA SER A 152 -69.33 -117.07 -22.92
C SER A 152 -69.51 -117.18 -21.40
N SER A 153 -70.37 -116.36 -20.80
CA SER A 153 -70.68 -116.40 -19.37
C SER A 153 -71.46 -117.65 -18.95
N ILE A 154 -72.27 -118.25 -19.84
CA ILE A 154 -73.02 -119.47 -19.55
C ILE A 154 -72.07 -120.67 -19.42
N TYR A 155 -71.03 -120.74 -20.25
CA TYR A 155 -69.98 -121.77 -20.11
C TYR A 155 -69.17 -121.58 -18.83
N LYS A 156 -68.85 -120.33 -18.44
CA LYS A 156 -68.21 -120.03 -17.16
C LYS A 156 -69.11 -120.39 -15.97
N LEU A 157 -70.41 -120.14 -16.06
CA LEU A 157 -71.38 -120.54 -15.03
C LEU A 157 -71.49 -122.07 -14.92
N LYS A 158 -71.46 -122.80 -16.05
CA LYS A 158 -71.40 -124.27 -16.01
C LYS A 158 -70.13 -124.76 -15.32
N SER A 159 -68.94 -124.27 -15.68
CA SER A 159 -67.70 -124.68 -15.00
C SER A 159 -67.66 -124.28 -13.52
N LEU A 160 -68.30 -123.16 -13.15
CA LEU A 160 -68.42 -122.74 -11.75
C LEU A 160 -69.40 -123.63 -10.97
N LEU A 161 -70.47 -124.11 -11.60
CA LEU A 161 -71.37 -125.12 -11.04
C LEU A 161 -70.66 -126.46 -10.86
N THR A 162 -69.96 -126.98 -11.88
CA THR A 162 -69.19 -128.22 -11.71
C THR A 162 -68.16 -128.10 -10.59
N ALA A 163 -67.45 -126.97 -10.49
CA ALA A 163 -66.51 -126.72 -9.40
C ALA A 163 -67.19 -126.59 -8.02
N TYR A 164 -68.47 -126.19 -7.98
CA TYR A 164 -69.27 -126.20 -6.75
C TYR A 164 -69.73 -127.61 -6.38
N ASP A 165 -70.15 -128.42 -7.35
CA ASP A 165 -70.54 -129.82 -7.16
C ASP A 165 -69.33 -130.67 -6.73
N GLU A 166 -68.16 -130.46 -7.35
CA GLU A 166 -66.87 -131.06 -6.98
C GLU A 166 -66.45 -130.65 -5.55
N LEU A 167 -66.62 -129.37 -5.19
CA LEU A 167 -66.30 -128.88 -3.84
C LEU A 167 -67.32 -129.37 -2.79
N LEU A 168 -68.59 -129.58 -3.15
CA LEU A 168 -69.59 -130.21 -2.27
C LEU A 168 -69.24 -131.69 -2.03
N LEU A 169 -68.83 -132.43 -3.07
CA LEU A 169 -68.35 -133.81 -2.93
C LEU A 169 -67.08 -133.89 -2.07
N GLU A 170 -66.11 -133.00 -2.27
CA GLU A 170 -64.92 -132.88 -1.42
C GLU A 170 -65.32 -132.62 0.05
N ARG A 171 -66.32 -131.76 0.30
CA ARG A 171 -66.83 -131.50 1.65
C ARG A 171 -67.55 -132.70 2.25
N ASP A 172 -68.35 -133.42 1.48
CA ASP A 172 -69.04 -134.63 1.94
C ASP A 172 -68.04 -135.76 2.25
N ASP A 173 -66.95 -135.89 1.49
CA ASP A 173 -65.90 -136.89 1.76
C ASP A 173 -65.00 -136.48 2.95
N ILE A 174 -64.76 -135.16 3.15
CA ILE A 174 -64.17 -134.63 4.39
C ILE A 174 -65.10 -134.91 5.59
N ILE A 175 -66.42 -134.78 5.44
CA ILE A 175 -67.38 -135.09 6.51
C ILE A 175 -67.38 -136.60 6.81
N LYS A 176 -67.45 -137.48 5.79
CA LYS A 176 -67.40 -138.95 5.97
C LYS A 176 -66.13 -139.39 6.69
N SER A 177 -64.97 -138.95 6.20
CA SER A 177 -63.69 -139.26 6.85
C SER A 177 -63.58 -138.64 8.25
N SER A 178 -64.19 -137.47 8.51
CA SER A 178 -64.33 -136.91 9.86
C SER A 178 -65.27 -137.73 10.76
N THR A 179 -66.31 -138.37 10.22
CA THR A 179 -67.19 -139.27 11.01
C THR A 179 -66.54 -140.62 11.25
N GLU A 180 -65.86 -141.23 10.27
CA GLU A 180 -65.11 -142.49 10.44
C GLU A 180 -63.94 -142.33 11.42
N THR A 181 -63.25 -141.18 11.38
CA THR A 181 -62.22 -140.86 12.39
C THR A 181 -62.83 -140.54 13.76
N HIS A 182 -64.03 -139.95 13.83
CA HIS A 182 -64.73 -139.77 15.10
C HIS A 182 -65.20 -141.12 15.69
N GLU A 183 -65.77 -142.02 14.89
CA GLU A 183 -66.17 -143.37 15.33
C GLU A 183 -64.97 -144.21 15.77
N THR A 184 -63.85 -144.18 15.03
CA THR A 184 -62.62 -144.86 15.47
C THR A 184 -61.90 -144.16 16.63
N LEU A 185 -62.17 -142.88 16.89
CA LEU A 185 -61.79 -142.21 18.15
C LEU A 185 -62.70 -142.63 19.30
N MET A 186 -64.02 -142.74 19.09
CA MET A 186 -64.95 -143.25 20.10
C MET A 186 -64.61 -144.69 20.50
N LEU A 187 -64.36 -145.59 19.55
CA LEU A 187 -63.89 -146.95 19.85
C LEU A 187 -62.55 -146.98 20.59
N LYS A 188 -61.68 -145.99 20.38
CA LYS A 188 -60.45 -145.82 21.18
C LYS A 188 -60.74 -145.26 22.58
N VAL A 189 -61.70 -144.36 22.73
CA VAL A 189 -62.17 -143.88 24.04
C VAL A 189 -62.82 -145.02 24.83
N ASP A 190 -63.61 -145.88 24.20
CA ASP A 190 -64.19 -147.08 24.81
C ASP A 190 -63.11 -148.10 25.19
N SER A 191 -62.08 -148.27 24.35
CA SER A 191 -60.91 -149.08 24.68
C SER A 191 -60.09 -148.50 25.85
N VAL A 192 -59.89 -147.17 25.89
CA VAL A 192 -59.10 -146.49 26.94
C VAL A 192 -59.88 -146.36 28.25
N THR A 193 -61.20 -146.24 28.21
CA THR A 193 -62.06 -146.29 29.41
C THR A 193 -62.11 -147.69 29.98
N THR A 194 -62.35 -148.73 29.17
CA THR A 194 -62.30 -150.13 29.66
C THR A 194 -60.88 -150.59 30.04
N GLU A 195 -59.82 -149.94 29.54
CA GLU A 195 -58.45 -150.10 30.06
C GLU A 195 -58.27 -149.36 31.40
N ASN A 196 -58.73 -148.11 31.52
CA ASN A 196 -58.72 -147.37 32.80
C ASN A 196 -59.53 -148.08 33.89
N GLU A 197 -60.70 -148.64 33.59
CA GLU A 197 -61.50 -149.44 34.54
C GLU A 197 -60.72 -150.67 35.04
N LYS A 198 -59.98 -151.35 34.15
CA LYS A 198 -59.08 -152.45 34.53
C LYS A 198 -57.87 -151.97 35.33
N LEU A 199 -57.30 -150.81 35.01
CA LEU A 199 -56.19 -150.21 35.76
C LEU A 199 -56.63 -149.73 37.14
N HIS A 200 -57.81 -149.14 37.27
CA HIS A 200 -58.43 -148.78 38.56
C HIS A 200 -58.75 -150.05 39.38
N SER A 201 -59.38 -151.06 38.78
CA SER A 201 -59.62 -152.36 39.44
C SER A 201 -58.32 -153.01 39.92
N ARG A 202 -57.23 -152.86 39.14
CA ARG A 202 -55.90 -153.38 39.49
C ARG A 202 -55.18 -152.52 40.52
N LEU A 203 -55.38 -151.21 40.54
CA LEU A 203 -54.91 -150.30 41.58
C LEU A 203 -55.60 -150.58 42.92
N GLU A 204 -56.92 -150.80 42.91
CA GLU A 204 -57.71 -151.17 44.08
C GLU A 204 -57.25 -152.54 44.64
N GLN A 205 -57.03 -153.53 43.76
CA GLN A 205 -56.40 -154.80 44.15
C GLN A 205 -54.99 -154.61 44.74
N LEU A 206 -54.14 -153.77 44.13
CA LEU A 206 -52.79 -153.49 44.63
C LEU A 206 -52.81 -152.77 45.99
N GLN A 207 -53.70 -151.79 46.18
CA GLN A 207 -53.90 -151.10 47.46
C GLN A 207 -54.41 -152.05 48.55
N SER A 208 -55.24 -153.05 48.19
CA SER A 208 -55.68 -154.10 49.12
C SER A 208 -54.58 -155.12 49.48
N ALA A 209 -53.60 -155.32 48.58
CA ALA A 209 -52.51 -156.28 48.77
C ALA A 209 -51.25 -155.66 49.39
N ALA A 210 -51.06 -154.35 49.25
CA ALA A 210 -49.97 -153.58 49.83
C ALA A 210 -50.44 -152.15 50.15
N PRO A 211 -50.70 -151.80 51.43
CA PRO A 211 -50.95 -150.42 51.80
C PRO A 211 -49.68 -149.60 51.57
N ILE A 212 -49.77 -148.58 50.70
CA ILE A 212 -48.69 -147.61 50.47
C ILE A 212 -48.37 -146.91 51.80
N GLY A 213 -47.09 -146.70 52.08
CA GLY A 213 -46.65 -146.08 53.32
C GLY A 213 -47.21 -144.66 53.46
N SER A 214 -47.72 -144.32 54.65
CA SER A 214 -48.22 -142.96 54.96
C SER A 214 -47.14 -141.87 54.85
N GLU A 215 -45.87 -142.27 54.72
CA GLU A 215 -44.69 -141.42 54.67
C GLU A 215 -44.45 -140.83 53.27
N ASP A 216 -44.59 -141.65 52.21
CA ASP A 216 -44.39 -141.22 50.81
C ASP A 216 -45.35 -140.08 50.41
N VAL A 217 -46.61 -140.19 50.81
CA VAL A 217 -47.64 -139.17 50.58
C VAL A 217 -47.32 -137.88 51.35
N GLY A 218 -46.73 -138.00 52.54
CA GLY A 218 -46.26 -136.86 53.33
C GLY A 218 -45.09 -136.12 52.66
N MET A 219 -44.15 -136.85 52.05
CA MET A 219 -43.03 -136.25 51.31
C MET A 219 -43.52 -135.49 50.07
N VAL A 220 -44.37 -136.10 49.24
CA VAL A 220 -44.91 -135.43 48.04
C VAL A 220 -45.72 -134.16 48.40
N ALA A 221 -46.45 -134.18 49.52
CA ALA A 221 -47.15 -133.00 50.02
C ALA A 221 -46.18 -131.90 50.53
N SER A 222 -45.03 -132.27 51.09
CA SER A 222 -43.97 -131.34 51.49
C SER A 222 -43.30 -130.72 50.27
N ASP A 223 -42.93 -131.52 49.27
CA ASP A 223 -42.30 -131.06 48.02
C ASP A 223 -43.22 -130.11 47.24
N ALA A 224 -44.52 -130.44 47.16
CA ALA A 224 -45.51 -129.55 46.55
C ALA A 224 -45.66 -128.21 47.30
N ARG A 225 -45.46 -128.19 48.62
CA ARG A 225 -45.46 -126.95 49.42
C ARG A 225 -44.21 -126.12 49.18
N LEU A 226 -43.04 -126.77 49.14
CA LEU A 226 -41.76 -126.11 48.82
C LEU A 226 -41.76 -125.49 47.41
N LEU A 227 -42.33 -126.17 46.42
CA LEU A 227 -42.50 -125.64 45.05
C LEU A 227 -43.49 -124.46 44.98
N LEU A 228 -44.44 -124.35 45.92
CA LEU A 228 -45.30 -123.16 46.03
C LEU A 228 -44.57 -122.00 46.72
N GLU A 229 -43.84 -122.27 47.80
CA GLU A 229 -42.97 -121.29 48.49
C GLU A 229 -41.92 -120.72 47.51
N GLU A 230 -41.24 -121.56 46.74
CA GLU A 230 -40.29 -121.17 45.68
C GLU A 230 -40.98 -120.32 44.60
N ARG A 231 -42.17 -120.72 44.14
CA ARG A 231 -42.94 -119.98 43.14
C ARG A 231 -43.38 -118.59 43.63
N GLU A 232 -43.74 -118.46 44.91
CA GLU A 232 -44.11 -117.17 45.51
C GLU A 232 -42.90 -116.24 45.59
N ILE A 233 -41.75 -116.74 46.07
CA ILE A 233 -40.48 -116.00 46.09
C ILE A 233 -40.07 -115.54 44.68
N LEU A 234 -40.13 -116.43 43.67
CA LEU A 234 -39.83 -116.08 42.28
C LEU A 234 -40.82 -115.04 41.70
N PHE A 235 -42.07 -115.03 42.16
CA PHE A 235 -43.04 -114.01 41.74
C PHE A 235 -42.76 -112.64 42.39
N GLU A 236 -42.37 -112.61 43.67
CA GLU A 236 -41.91 -111.40 44.36
C GLU A 236 -40.62 -110.84 43.74
N GLU A 237 -39.67 -111.70 43.36
CA GLU A 237 -38.45 -111.29 42.65
C GLU A 237 -38.78 -110.71 41.26
N ILE A 238 -39.63 -111.38 40.47
CA ILE A 238 -40.11 -110.86 39.17
C ILE A 238 -40.86 -109.53 39.33
N GLN A 239 -41.65 -109.36 40.38
CA GLN A 239 -42.35 -108.10 40.66
C GLN A 239 -41.36 -106.99 41.05
N THR A 240 -40.35 -107.31 41.87
CA THR A 240 -39.30 -106.38 42.29
C THR A 240 -38.45 -105.92 41.10
N LEU A 241 -38.00 -106.86 40.26
CA LEU A 241 -37.26 -106.58 39.03
C LEU A 241 -38.08 -105.73 38.03
N ARG A 242 -39.39 -105.98 37.92
CA ARG A 242 -40.29 -105.14 37.10
C ARG A 242 -40.42 -103.72 37.66
N GLN A 243 -40.52 -103.54 38.97
CA GLN A 243 -40.58 -102.22 39.60
C GLN A 243 -39.25 -101.47 39.45
N GLN A 244 -38.11 -102.15 39.64
CA GLN A 244 -36.78 -101.59 39.40
C GLN A 244 -36.63 -101.14 37.93
N HIS A 245 -36.95 -102.01 36.97
CA HIS A 245 -36.85 -101.66 35.55
C HIS A 245 -37.83 -100.55 35.12
N GLN A 246 -39.02 -100.47 35.73
CA GLN A 246 -39.93 -99.34 35.53
C GLN A 246 -39.33 -98.04 36.09
N GLN A 247 -38.73 -98.07 37.28
CA GLN A 247 -38.07 -96.90 37.86
C GLN A 247 -36.90 -96.44 36.98
N GLU A 248 -35.96 -97.35 36.64
CA GLU A 248 -34.83 -97.09 35.73
C GLU A 248 -35.27 -96.48 34.39
N THR A 249 -36.32 -97.02 33.77
CA THR A 249 -36.83 -96.49 32.49
C THR A 249 -37.51 -95.13 32.66
N THR A 250 -38.17 -94.84 33.79
CA THR A 250 -38.66 -93.48 34.07
C THR A 250 -37.55 -92.49 34.40
N ASP A 251 -36.48 -92.92 35.05
CA ASP A 251 -35.34 -92.06 35.40
C ASP A 251 -34.51 -91.73 34.16
N HIS A 252 -34.22 -92.72 33.30
CA HIS A 252 -33.60 -92.48 31.99
C HIS A 252 -34.49 -91.62 31.07
N TYR A 253 -35.83 -91.76 31.12
CA TYR A 253 -36.71 -90.89 30.34
C TYR A 253 -36.67 -89.43 30.83
N GLN A 254 -36.59 -89.22 32.14
CA GLN A 254 -36.38 -87.89 32.73
C GLN A 254 -34.99 -87.33 32.36
N GLU A 255 -33.93 -88.13 32.47
CA GLU A 255 -32.56 -87.76 32.09
C GLU A 255 -32.49 -87.35 30.61
N VAL A 256 -32.97 -88.19 29.70
CA VAL A 256 -33.04 -87.90 28.25
C VAL A 256 -33.83 -86.62 27.99
N ARG A 257 -34.94 -86.38 28.71
CA ARG A 257 -35.70 -85.14 28.58
C ARG A 257 -34.89 -83.91 29.04
N THR A 258 -34.22 -83.96 30.20
CA THR A 258 -33.38 -82.84 30.64
C THR A 258 -32.19 -82.59 29.71
N LEU A 259 -31.66 -83.62 29.06
CA LEU A 259 -30.64 -83.51 28.01
C LEU A 259 -31.20 -82.89 26.72
N GLN A 260 -32.45 -83.15 26.37
CA GLN A 260 -33.15 -82.50 25.25
C GLN A 260 -33.45 -81.03 25.54
N ASP A 261 -34.00 -80.72 26.73
CA ASP A 261 -34.31 -79.35 27.16
C ASP A 261 -33.02 -78.48 27.20
N THR A 262 -31.91 -79.04 27.70
CA THR A 262 -30.61 -78.34 27.73
C THR A 262 -29.94 -78.22 26.35
N LEU A 263 -30.20 -79.16 25.43
CA LEU A 263 -29.75 -79.08 24.04
C LEU A 263 -30.48 -77.96 23.29
N GLU A 264 -31.81 -77.84 23.44
CA GLU A 264 -32.59 -76.76 22.83
C GLU A 264 -32.16 -75.39 23.38
N GLU A 265 -31.94 -75.28 24.70
CA GLU A 265 -31.33 -74.08 25.29
C GLU A 265 -29.96 -73.74 24.69
N LEU A 266 -29.12 -74.74 24.40
CA LEU A 266 -27.80 -74.55 23.80
C LEU A 266 -27.90 -74.11 22.33
N ASP A 267 -28.78 -74.72 21.54
CA ASP A 267 -29.01 -74.31 20.15
C ASP A 267 -29.55 -72.88 20.06
N VAL A 268 -30.46 -72.47 20.94
CA VAL A 268 -30.93 -71.07 21.02
C VAL A 268 -29.78 -70.12 21.34
N LYS A 269 -28.90 -70.46 22.29
CA LYS A 269 -27.71 -69.66 22.65
C LYS A 269 -26.70 -69.58 21.49
N VAL A 270 -26.50 -70.67 20.75
CA VAL A 270 -25.65 -70.70 19.54
C VAL A 270 -26.22 -69.81 18.44
N HIS A 271 -27.54 -69.85 18.21
CA HIS A 271 -28.20 -68.98 17.25
C HIS A 271 -28.11 -67.49 17.63
N SER A 272 -28.31 -67.13 18.91
CA SER A 272 -28.16 -65.73 19.34
C SER A 272 -26.73 -65.23 19.19
N LEU A 273 -25.73 -66.01 19.62
CA LEU A 273 -24.31 -65.63 19.50
C LEU A 273 -23.86 -65.54 18.04
N SER A 274 -24.38 -66.40 17.15
CA SER A 274 -24.14 -66.33 15.70
C SER A 274 -24.74 -65.05 15.09
N SER A 275 -25.95 -64.67 15.50
CA SER A 275 -26.60 -63.42 15.09
C SER A 275 -25.80 -62.19 15.55
N ASP A 276 -25.41 -62.14 16.83
CA ASP A 276 -24.61 -61.05 17.38
C ASP A 276 -23.26 -60.91 16.67
N LEU A 277 -22.54 -62.03 16.47
CA LEU A 277 -21.27 -62.07 15.75
C LEU A 277 -21.41 -61.52 14.32
N ASN A 278 -22.50 -61.83 13.62
CA ASN A 278 -22.76 -61.28 12.30
C ASN A 278 -23.11 -59.77 12.36
N SER A 279 -23.83 -59.31 13.41
CA SER A 279 -24.04 -57.87 13.65
C SER A 279 -22.71 -57.13 13.85
N TRP A 280 -21.76 -57.73 14.57
CA TRP A 280 -20.44 -57.14 14.82
C TRP A 280 -19.56 -57.11 13.58
N LYS A 281 -19.58 -58.17 12.74
CA LYS A 281 -18.92 -58.15 11.42
C LYS A 281 -19.45 -57.02 10.52
N ILE A 282 -20.77 -56.83 10.47
CA ILE A 282 -21.40 -55.75 9.69
C ILE A 282 -20.97 -54.38 10.21
N LYS A 283 -20.96 -54.16 11.54
CA LYS A 283 -20.48 -52.93 12.16
C LYS A 283 -18.99 -52.67 11.85
N SER A 284 -18.13 -53.69 11.92
CA SER A 284 -16.70 -53.56 11.58
C SER A 284 -16.51 -53.13 10.13
N ALA A 285 -17.13 -53.83 9.18
CA ALA A 285 -17.04 -53.50 7.76
C ALA A 285 -17.61 -52.10 7.42
N GLN A 286 -18.59 -51.62 8.18
CA GLN A 286 -19.10 -50.25 8.05
C GLN A 286 -18.11 -49.21 8.60
N LEU A 287 -17.49 -49.46 9.75
CA LEU A 287 -16.46 -48.60 10.33
C LEU A 287 -15.19 -48.56 9.45
N GLU A 288 -14.76 -49.71 8.92
CA GLU A 288 -13.65 -49.80 7.96
C GLU A 288 -13.90 -48.94 6.72
N LYS A 289 -15.12 -48.98 6.15
CA LYS A 289 -15.52 -48.09 5.04
C LYS A 289 -15.52 -46.61 5.43
N GLN A 290 -15.94 -46.26 6.66
CA GLN A 290 -15.89 -44.88 7.14
C GLN A 290 -14.45 -44.40 7.32
N CYS A 291 -13.57 -45.21 7.91
CA CYS A 291 -12.15 -44.91 8.04
C CYS A 291 -11.47 -44.74 6.67
N GLN A 292 -11.79 -45.61 5.69
CA GLN A 292 -11.31 -45.46 4.31
C GLN A 292 -11.82 -44.17 3.65
N ALA A 293 -13.11 -43.83 3.83
CA ALA A 293 -13.69 -42.60 3.29
C ALA A 293 -13.03 -41.33 3.87
N PHE A 294 -12.82 -41.29 5.19
CA PHE A 294 -12.08 -40.20 5.83
C PHE A 294 -10.60 -40.17 5.40
N GLN A 295 -9.98 -41.32 5.12
CA GLN A 295 -8.60 -41.37 4.62
C GLN A 295 -8.48 -40.90 3.16
N THR A 296 -9.51 -41.08 2.32
CA THR A 296 -9.58 -40.43 1.01
C THR A 296 -9.87 -38.94 1.12
N GLU A 297 -10.84 -38.53 1.94
CA GLU A 297 -11.16 -37.11 2.14
C GLU A 297 -9.95 -36.32 2.65
N LEU A 298 -9.19 -36.86 3.62
CA LEU A 298 -7.96 -36.26 4.14
C LEU A 298 -6.79 -36.28 3.14
N ARG A 299 -6.84 -37.11 2.10
CA ARG A 299 -5.88 -37.10 0.98
C ARG A 299 -6.27 -36.09 -0.09
N ASP A 300 -7.57 -35.87 -0.28
CA ASP A 300 -8.12 -34.93 -1.26
C ASP A 300 -8.15 -33.49 -0.72
N THR A 301 -8.06 -33.28 0.61
CA THR A 301 -7.80 -31.96 1.20
C THR A 301 -6.37 -31.48 0.90
N VAL A 302 -6.24 -30.18 0.61
CA VAL A 302 -4.96 -29.47 0.36
C VAL A 302 -3.90 -29.89 1.37
N THR A 303 -2.78 -30.42 0.87
CA THR A 303 -1.73 -30.93 1.76
C THR A 303 -1.07 -29.79 2.54
N LYS A 304 -0.52 -30.12 3.72
CA LYS A 304 0.24 -29.15 4.53
C LYS A 304 1.39 -28.51 3.73
N GLN A 305 1.98 -29.25 2.78
CA GLN A 305 3.06 -28.75 1.92
C GLN A 305 2.55 -27.72 0.91
N GLU A 306 1.43 -27.96 0.23
CA GLU A 306 0.82 -26.99 -0.70
C GLU A 306 0.34 -25.74 0.04
N HIS A 307 -0.25 -25.91 1.23
CA HIS A 307 -0.62 -24.78 2.08
C HIS A 307 0.60 -23.96 2.51
N GLN A 308 1.70 -24.59 2.90
CA GLN A 308 2.94 -23.90 3.25
C GLN A 308 3.52 -23.15 2.05
N LEU A 309 3.60 -23.77 0.87
CA LEU A 309 4.07 -23.13 -0.36
C LEU A 309 3.22 -21.91 -0.74
N ALA A 310 1.90 -21.99 -0.59
CA ALA A 310 1.00 -20.85 -0.81
C ALA A 310 1.21 -19.72 0.22
N VAL A 311 1.46 -20.06 1.49
CA VAL A 311 1.78 -19.09 2.56
C VAL A 311 3.14 -18.42 2.32
N ASP A 312 4.16 -19.18 1.92
CA ASP A 312 5.50 -18.68 1.65
C ASP A 312 5.51 -17.75 0.41
N GLU A 313 4.77 -18.11 -0.64
CA GLU A 313 4.57 -17.27 -1.83
C GLU A 313 3.80 -15.98 -1.48
N CYS A 314 2.77 -16.04 -0.65
CA CYS A 314 2.11 -14.84 -0.13
C CYS A 314 3.09 -13.94 0.65
N GLN A 315 3.94 -14.52 1.51
CA GLN A 315 4.96 -13.75 2.24
C GLN A 315 5.96 -13.08 1.29
N ARG A 316 6.43 -13.79 0.26
CA ARG A 316 7.32 -13.23 -0.78
C ARG A 316 6.69 -12.03 -1.48
N LEU A 317 5.44 -12.19 -1.95
CA LEU A 317 4.69 -11.12 -2.64
C LEU A 317 4.42 -9.91 -1.72
N PHE A 318 4.13 -10.13 -0.43
CA PHE A 318 4.00 -9.03 0.53
C PHE A 318 5.31 -8.27 0.77
N GLU A 319 6.44 -8.96 0.86
CA GLU A 319 7.75 -8.31 1.04
C GLU A 319 8.18 -7.54 -0.22
N GLU A 320 7.95 -8.10 -1.41
CA GLU A 320 8.21 -7.40 -2.68
C GLU A 320 7.36 -6.13 -2.82
N LEU A 321 6.07 -6.20 -2.47
CA LEU A 321 5.18 -5.04 -2.42
C LEU A 321 5.65 -4.00 -1.39
N ARG A 322 6.12 -4.45 -0.21
CA ARG A 322 6.65 -3.58 0.85
C ARG A 322 7.92 -2.85 0.40
N LEU A 323 8.83 -3.55 -0.27
CA LEU A 323 10.06 -2.97 -0.83
C LEU A 323 9.77 -1.99 -1.96
N ALA A 324 8.87 -2.35 -2.89
CA ALA A 324 8.43 -1.47 -3.98
C ALA A 324 7.80 -0.16 -3.44
N TYR A 325 6.86 -0.29 -2.49
CA TYR A 325 6.22 0.87 -1.85
C TYR A 325 7.25 1.73 -1.09
N SER A 326 8.17 1.12 -0.35
CA SER A 326 9.26 1.84 0.35
C SER A 326 10.14 2.63 -0.62
N HIS A 327 10.52 2.02 -1.75
CA HIS A 327 11.30 2.65 -2.81
C HIS A 327 10.55 3.81 -3.48
N GLU A 328 9.30 3.61 -3.93
CA GLU A 328 8.50 4.66 -4.55
C GLU A 328 8.22 5.82 -3.59
N SER A 329 7.86 5.51 -2.35
CA SER A 329 7.68 6.49 -1.28
C SER A 329 8.98 7.27 -1.00
N GLY A 330 10.15 6.62 -1.11
CA GLY A 330 11.47 7.25 -1.05
C GLY A 330 11.75 8.18 -2.23
N ASN A 331 11.45 7.73 -3.46
CA ASN A 331 11.58 8.48 -4.70
C ASN A 331 10.69 9.74 -4.71
N MET A 332 9.42 9.60 -4.31
CA MET A 332 8.47 10.71 -4.20
C MET A 332 8.86 11.69 -3.09
N ARG A 333 9.40 11.23 -1.94
CA ARG A 333 10.06 12.12 -0.96
C ARG A 333 11.26 12.86 -1.55
N GLY A 334 12.02 12.22 -2.44
CA GLY A 334 13.12 12.83 -3.19
C GLY A 334 12.65 13.95 -4.11
N LYS A 335 11.72 13.64 -5.03
CA LYS A 335 11.09 14.60 -5.96
C LYS A 335 10.46 15.78 -5.22
N MET A 336 9.74 15.53 -4.12
CA MET A 336 9.13 16.60 -3.31
C MET A 336 10.18 17.52 -2.63
N ARG A 337 11.36 17.00 -2.26
CA ARG A 337 12.47 17.85 -1.79
C ARG A 337 13.09 18.67 -2.93
N ALA A 338 13.27 18.08 -4.11
CA ALA A 338 13.77 18.81 -5.30
C ALA A 338 12.84 19.96 -5.68
N VAL A 339 11.55 19.71 -5.86
CA VAL A 339 10.53 20.74 -6.16
C VAL A 339 10.44 21.81 -5.06
N LYS A 340 10.66 21.44 -3.78
CA LYS A 340 10.73 22.42 -2.69
C LYS A 340 11.97 23.32 -2.80
N HIS A 341 13.12 22.77 -3.21
CA HIS A 341 14.35 23.53 -3.47
C HIS A 341 14.18 24.46 -4.67
N GLU A 342 13.73 23.93 -5.81
CA GLU A 342 13.45 24.71 -7.03
C GLU A 342 12.47 25.87 -6.75
N LYS A 343 11.41 25.62 -5.97
CA LYS A 343 10.48 26.67 -5.52
C LYS A 343 11.17 27.77 -4.70
N GLN A 344 12.13 27.41 -3.85
CA GLN A 344 12.91 28.38 -3.08
C GLN A 344 13.86 29.16 -4.02
N ASP A 345 14.61 28.48 -4.88
CA ASP A 345 15.51 29.11 -5.86
C ASP A 345 14.77 30.11 -6.78
N ILE A 346 13.53 29.77 -7.17
CA ILE A 346 12.66 30.62 -7.98
C ILE A 346 12.12 31.80 -7.15
N ALA A 347 11.79 31.61 -5.88
CA ALA A 347 11.35 32.69 -5.00
C ALA A 347 12.49 33.71 -4.74
N GLU A 348 13.71 33.24 -4.52
CA GLU A 348 14.90 34.08 -4.34
C GLU A 348 15.19 34.89 -5.63
N LYS A 349 15.19 34.24 -6.79
CA LYS A 349 15.31 34.92 -8.11
C LYS A 349 14.16 35.91 -8.38
N LEU A 350 12.95 35.63 -7.91
CA LEU A 350 11.81 36.55 -8.02
C LEU A 350 12.00 37.77 -7.12
N THR A 351 12.55 37.62 -5.91
CA THR A 351 12.90 38.78 -5.06
C THR A 351 14.02 39.61 -5.68
N ASP A 352 15.08 39.00 -6.21
CA ASP A 352 16.20 39.71 -6.86
C ASP A 352 15.73 40.50 -8.09
N THR A 353 14.94 39.87 -8.97
CA THR A 353 14.40 40.53 -10.17
C THR A 353 13.39 41.62 -9.82
N SER A 354 12.59 41.46 -8.76
CA SER A 354 11.71 42.51 -8.24
C SER A 354 12.50 43.71 -7.70
N VAL A 355 13.58 43.48 -6.94
CA VAL A 355 14.47 44.54 -6.46
C VAL A 355 15.17 45.24 -7.63
N HIS A 356 15.65 44.49 -8.62
CA HIS A 356 16.27 45.06 -9.83
C HIS A 356 15.28 45.92 -10.64
N ALA A 357 14.05 45.44 -10.84
CA ALA A 357 12.99 46.20 -11.52
C ALA A 357 12.59 47.47 -10.75
N HIS A 358 12.54 47.43 -9.42
CA HIS A 358 12.33 48.62 -8.59
C HIS A 358 13.48 49.62 -8.76
N ASN A 359 14.72 49.18 -8.70
CA ASN A 359 15.90 50.03 -8.89
C ASN A 359 15.93 50.69 -10.27
N LEU A 360 15.60 49.96 -11.34
CA LEU A 360 15.45 50.51 -12.68
C LEU A 360 14.31 51.54 -12.77
N SER A 361 13.17 51.29 -12.12
CA SER A 361 12.05 52.24 -12.05
C SER A 361 12.44 53.55 -11.36
N VAL A 362 13.19 53.47 -10.25
CA VAL A 362 13.76 54.63 -9.54
C VAL A 362 14.74 55.40 -10.44
N GLN A 363 15.65 54.70 -11.14
CA GLN A 363 16.57 55.32 -12.10
C GLN A 363 15.84 56.02 -13.24
N VAL A 364 14.84 55.38 -13.85
CA VAL A 364 14.01 55.98 -14.91
C VAL A 364 13.24 57.21 -14.40
N SER A 365 12.77 57.20 -13.16
CA SER A 365 12.14 58.36 -12.51
C SER A 365 13.14 59.51 -12.33
N GLY A 366 14.35 59.23 -11.83
CA GLY A 366 15.45 60.19 -11.69
C GLY A 366 15.93 60.78 -13.01
N LEU A 367 16.01 59.97 -14.07
CA LEU A 367 16.33 60.41 -15.43
C LEU A 367 15.21 61.28 -16.02
N LYS A 368 13.93 60.92 -15.87
CA LYS A 368 12.79 61.77 -16.26
C LYS A 368 12.79 63.11 -15.52
N GLY A 369 13.11 63.12 -14.22
CA GLY A 369 13.27 64.35 -13.44
C GLY A 369 14.45 65.20 -13.89
N SER A 370 15.54 64.58 -14.37
CA SER A 370 16.71 65.27 -14.90
C SER A 370 16.47 65.83 -16.31
N LEU A 371 15.75 65.09 -17.15
CA LEU A 371 15.30 65.52 -18.48
C LEU A 371 14.42 66.77 -18.37
N ARG A 372 13.42 66.78 -17.49
CA ARG A 372 12.60 67.99 -17.22
C ARG A 372 13.44 69.20 -16.80
N LYS A 373 14.49 68.98 -16.00
CA LYS A 373 15.43 70.05 -15.60
C LYS A 373 16.28 70.56 -16.79
N THR A 374 16.65 69.70 -17.75
CA THR A 374 17.37 70.15 -18.96
C THR A 374 16.44 70.81 -19.97
N GLU A 375 15.23 70.31 -20.17
CA GLU A 375 14.16 70.93 -20.98
C GLU A 375 13.89 72.38 -20.51
N HIS A 376 13.66 72.59 -19.21
CA HIS A 376 13.49 73.94 -18.63
C HIS A 376 14.77 74.80 -18.66
N ARG A 377 15.97 74.25 -18.93
CA ARG A 377 17.18 75.03 -19.20
C ARG A 377 17.26 75.41 -20.68
N VAL A 378 16.92 74.51 -21.60
CA VAL A 378 16.83 74.76 -23.04
C VAL A 378 15.79 75.85 -23.31
N GLN A 379 14.56 75.70 -22.81
CA GLN A 379 13.47 76.67 -22.96
C GLN A 379 13.88 78.10 -22.51
N ARG A 380 14.57 78.24 -21.37
CA ARG A 380 15.09 79.53 -20.90
C ARG A 380 16.21 80.08 -21.79
N ARG A 381 17.07 79.22 -22.35
CA ARG A 381 18.11 79.63 -23.31
C ARG A 381 17.51 80.04 -24.66
N GLU A 382 16.45 79.38 -25.14
CA GLU A 382 15.71 79.79 -26.32
C GLU A 382 15.03 81.15 -26.14
N GLN A 383 14.39 81.39 -24.99
CA GLN A 383 13.82 82.70 -24.65
C GLN A 383 14.90 83.79 -24.65
N SER A 384 16.04 83.53 -23.99
CA SER A 384 17.20 84.43 -23.98
C SER A 384 17.83 84.62 -25.37
N LEU A 385 17.78 83.62 -26.26
CA LEU A 385 18.27 83.73 -27.63
C LEU A 385 17.32 84.60 -28.46
N LYS A 386 16.00 84.43 -28.30
CA LYS A 386 14.97 85.26 -28.97
C LYS A 386 15.09 86.73 -28.57
N THR A 387 15.30 87.03 -27.28
CA THR A 387 15.52 88.42 -26.83
C THR A 387 16.82 89.00 -27.40
N VAL A 388 17.94 88.28 -27.32
CA VAL A 388 19.23 88.72 -27.92
C VAL A 388 19.12 88.90 -29.43
N GLN A 389 18.44 88.01 -30.16
CA GLN A 389 18.22 88.14 -31.60
C GLN A 389 17.36 89.37 -31.95
N SER A 390 16.34 89.68 -31.13
CA SER A 390 15.54 90.90 -31.31
C SER A 390 16.35 92.18 -31.06
N ALA A 391 17.20 92.19 -30.03
CA ALA A 391 18.10 93.30 -29.71
C ALA A 391 19.17 93.49 -30.80
N ALA A 392 19.73 92.39 -31.34
CA ALA A 392 20.69 92.42 -32.44
C ALA A 392 20.08 92.97 -33.74
N ARG A 393 18.82 92.58 -34.07
CA ARG A 393 18.08 93.16 -35.20
C ARG A 393 17.82 94.65 -35.02
N LEU A 394 17.42 95.08 -33.81
CA LEU A 394 17.24 96.49 -33.48
C LEU A 394 18.56 97.28 -33.60
N ALA A 395 19.66 96.75 -33.06
CA ALA A 395 20.99 97.34 -33.19
C ALA A 395 21.43 97.44 -34.67
N GLN A 396 21.19 96.41 -35.47
CA GLN A 396 21.47 96.43 -36.91
C GLN A 396 20.64 97.49 -37.66
N SER A 397 19.36 97.67 -37.31
CA SER A 397 18.52 98.71 -37.90
C SER A 397 18.97 100.12 -37.52
N ARG A 398 19.37 100.33 -36.25
CA ARG A 398 19.96 101.59 -35.76
C ARG A 398 21.30 101.89 -36.44
N LEU A 399 22.16 100.88 -36.60
CA LEU A 399 23.43 101.04 -37.32
C LEU A 399 23.19 101.43 -38.78
N LYS A 400 22.26 100.79 -39.51
CA LYS A 400 21.89 101.19 -40.87
C LYS A 400 21.40 102.64 -40.95
N SER A 401 20.54 103.06 -40.02
CA SER A 401 20.06 104.45 -39.94
C SER A 401 21.19 105.43 -39.64
N LEU A 402 22.12 105.08 -38.73
CA LEU A 402 23.29 105.90 -38.43
C LEU A 402 24.26 105.97 -39.62
N THR A 403 24.45 104.88 -40.37
CA THR A 403 25.25 104.90 -41.60
C THR A 403 24.66 105.86 -42.64
N LEU A 404 23.32 105.87 -42.82
CA LEU A 404 22.65 106.82 -43.73
C LEU A 404 22.88 108.27 -43.31
N VAL A 405 22.66 108.60 -42.02
CA VAL A 405 22.92 109.95 -41.49
C VAL A 405 24.40 110.32 -41.59
N CYS A 406 25.32 109.36 -41.45
CA CYS A 406 26.74 109.61 -41.68
C CYS A 406 27.08 109.86 -43.15
N SER A 407 26.42 109.21 -44.11
CA SER A 407 26.59 109.56 -45.54
C SER A 407 25.99 110.94 -45.85
N GLU A 408 24.79 111.26 -45.36
CA GLU A 408 24.17 112.59 -45.51
C GLU A 408 25.08 113.70 -44.96
N LEU A 409 25.64 113.49 -43.75
CA LEU A 409 26.59 114.42 -43.13
C LEU A 409 27.92 114.54 -43.89
N LEU A 410 28.38 113.48 -44.56
CA LEU A 410 29.58 113.51 -45.40
C LEU A 410 29.31 114.25 -46.71
N GLU A 411 28.20 114.00 -47.38
CA GLU A 411 27.78 114.76 -48.56
C GLU A 411 27.60 116.25 -48.23
N ASP A 412 26.95 116.60 -47.12
CA ASP A 412 26.78 117.98 -46.70
C ASP A 412 28.12 118.64 -46.32
N ARG A 413 29.06 117.88 -45.74
CA ARG A 413 30.43 118.34 -45.53
C ARG A 413 31.16 118.58 -46.86
N GLU A 414 30.95 117.74 -47.87
CA GLU A 414 31.53 117.92 -49.20
C GLU A 414 30.95 119.15 -49.91
N LYS A 415 29.62 119.32 -49.92
CA LYS A 415 28.93 120.54 -50.40
C LYS A 415 29.45 121.81 -49.70
N LEU A 416 29.67 121.75 -48.38
CA LEU A 416 30.26 122.86 -47.62
C LEU A 416 31.71 123.13 -48.01
N LEU A 417 32.53 122.10 -48.22
CA LEU A 417 33.92 122.24 -48.68
C LEU A 417 34.00 122.84 -50.10
N GLU A 418 33.11 122.44 -51.01
CA GLU A 418 32.98 123.05 -52.35
C GLU A 418 32.58 124.52 -52.25
N SER A 419 31.58 124.86 -51.43
CA SER A 419 31.15 126.25 -51.23
C SER A 419 32.26 127.13 -50.63
N LEU A 420 33.07 126.57 -49.72
CA LEU A 420 34.20 127.24 -49.10
C LEU A 420 35.39 127.39 -50.06
N ALA A 421 35.59 126.44 -50.98
CA ALA A 421 36.56 126.57 -52.06
C ALA A 421 36.15 127.66 -53.08
N ALA A 422 34.85 127.74 -53.41
CA ALA A 422 34.31 128.81 -54.25
C ALA A 422 34.46 130.19 -53.59
N GLN A 423 34.11 130.32 -52.30
CA GLN A 423 34.35 131.54 -51.52
C GLN A 423 35.83 131.92 -51.45
N ARG A 424 36.75 130.95 -51.27
CA ARG A 424 38.20 131.22 -51.31
C ARG A 424 38.63 131.81 -52.65
N LYS A 425 38.20 131.20 -53.76
CA LYS A 425 38.48 131.70 -55.11
C LYS A 425 37.98 133.14 -55.30
N GLU A 426 36.76 133.44 -54.86
CA GLU A 426 36.21 134.81 -54.88
C GLU A 426 37.07 135.77 -54.03
N THR A 427 37.52 135.38 -52.83
CA THR A 427 38.42 136.22 -52.03
C THR A 427 39.83 136.38 -52.62
N GLU A 428 40.34 135.38 -53.35
CA GLU A 428 41.61 135.45 -54.08
C GLU A 428 41.50 136.39 -55.29
N GLU A 429 40.37 136.38 -56.01
CA GLU A 429 40.07 137.30 -57.11
C GLU A 429 39.89 138.74 -56.59
N LEU A 430 39.15 138.93 -55.49
CA LEU A 430 38.98 140.24 -54.84
C LEU A 430 40.30 140.79 -54.27
N THR A 431 41.17 139.95 -53.71
CA THR A 431 42.49 140.41 -53.21
C THR A 431 43.46 140.70 -54.34
N GLN A 432 43.38 140.01 -55.48
CA GLN A 432 44.07 140.40 -56.72
C GLN A 432 43.58 141.76 -57.21
N GLU A 433 42.26 142.02 -57.22
CA GLU A 433 41.74 143.33 -57.62
C GLU A 433 42.16 144.45 -56.64
N VAL A 434 42.07 144.20 -55.33
CA VAL A 434 42.49 145.16 -54.30
C VAL A 434 43.99 145.44 -54.37
N THR A 435 44.84 144.46 -54.64
CA THR A 435 46.30 144.69 -54.79
C THR A 435 46.64 145.46 -56.07
N LEU A 436 45.97 145.19 -57.19
CA LEU A 436 46.09 146.00 -58.42
C LEU A 436 45.64 147.46 -58.20
N ARG A 437 44.47 147.67 -57.58
CA ARG A 437 43.99 149.00 -57.20
C ARG A 437 44.94 149.72 -56.24
N SER A 438 45.50 148.99 -55.27
CA SER A 438 46.47 149.53 -54.30
C SER A 438 47.79 149.93 -54.94
N ALA A 439 48.28 149.17 -55.93
CA ALA A 439 49.47 149.52 -56.70
C ALA A 439 49.26 150.81 -57.52
N ALA A 440 48.08 150.98 -58.13
CA ALA A 440 47.70 152.21 -58.83
C ALA A 440 47.64 153.43 -57.88
N VAL A 441 47.04 153.28 -56.69
CA VAL A 441 47.04 154.32 -55.65
C VAL A 441 48.47 154.62 -55.15
N GLY A 442 49.33 153.61 -55.02
CA GLY A 442 50.74 153.78 -54.69
C GLY A 442 51.50 154.64 -55.72
N ALA A 443 51.34 154.35 -57.00
CA ALA A 443 51.94 155.12 -58.10
C ALA A 443 51.44 156.57 -58.13
N LEU A 444 50.14 156.80 -57.91
CA LEU A 444 49.57 158.15 -57.77
C LEU A 444 50.13 158.88 -56.54
N SER A 445 50.23 158.21 -55.39
CA SER A 445 50.82 158.79 -54.19
C SER A 445 52.32 159.10 -54.34
N GLN A 446 53.04 158.38 -55.20
CA GLN A 446 54.44 158.68 -55.48
C GLN A 446 54.58 159.95 -56.32
N LYS A 447 53.82 160.10 -57.42
CA LYS A 447 53.75 161.36 -58.19
C LYS A 447 53.40 162.56 -57.31
N LEU A 448 52.46 162.39 -56.38
CA LEU A 448 52.08 163.45 -55.43
C LEU A 448 53.21 163.84 -54.46
N LYS A 449 54.13 162.93 -54.11
CA LYS A 449 55.33 163.24 -53.31
C LYS A 449 56.38 163.98 -54.12
N GLU A 450 56.55 163.62 -55.38
CA GLU A 450 57.49 164.27 -56.32
C GLU A 450 57.06 165.73 -56.58
N GLU A 451 55.78 165.96 -56.91
CA GLU A 451 55.14 167.29 -56.93
C GLU A 451 55.43 168.08 -55.64
N ARG A 452 55.07 167.50 -54.48
CA ARG A 452 55.23 168.17 -53.18
C ARG A 452 56.67 168.56 -52.86
N LEU A 453 57.66 167.80 -53.32
CA LEU A 453 59.09 168.15 -53.15
C LEU A 453 59.45 169.41 -53.97
N VAL A 454 58.97 169.51 -55.22
CA VAL A 454 59.17 170.70 -56.06
C VAL A 454 58.57 171.95 -55.39
N TRP A 455 57.30 171.88 -54.98
CA TRP A 455 56.63 172.99 -54.28
C TRP A 455 57.32 173.37 -52.96
N SER A 456 57.80 172.39 -52.19
CA SER A 456 58.49 172.66 -50.92
C SER A 456 59.85 173.35 -51.10
N SER A 457 60.52 173.14 -52.24
CA SER A 457 61.77 173.82 -52.57
C SER A 457 61.52 175.32 -52.87
N GLN A 458 60.53 175.61 -53.73
CA GLN A 458 60.17 176.98 -54.11
C GLN A 458 59.74 177.84 -52.90
N ILE A 459 59.01 177.24 -51.95
CA ILE A 459 58.61 177.94 -50.72
C ILE A 459 59.83 178.32 -49.87
N ALA A 460 60.85 177.46 -49.78
CA ALA A 460 62.04 177.71 -48.96
C ALA A 460 62.84 178.94 -49.43
N GLU A 461 63.00 179.12 -50.75
CA GLU A 461 63.64 180.32 -51.31
C GLU A 461 62.87 181.61 -50.96
N SER A 462 61.54 181.58 -51.11
CA SER A 462 60.68 182.74 -50.79
C SER A 462 60.71 183.15 -49.32
N GLU A 463 60.79 182.17 -48.41
CA GLU A 463 60.89 182.38 -46.95
C GLU A 463 62.23 183.00 -46.53
N GLY A 464 63.31 182.69 -47.25
CA GLY A 464 64.65 183.24 -46.98
C GLY A 464 64.71 184.75 -47.18
N GLY A 465 64.29 185.23 -48.35
CA GLY A 465 64.27 186.67 -48.67
C GLY A 465 63.41 187.49 -47.68
N ARG A 466 62.28 186.93 -47.24
CA ARG A 466 61.37 187.55 -46.26
C ARG A 466 62.02 187.75 -44.88
N LYS A 467 62.90 186.85 -44.45
CA LYS A 467 63.59 186.93 -43.15
C LYS A 467 64.66 188.02 -43.13
N ALA A 468 65.37 188.23 -44.24
CA ALA A 468 66.36 189.30 -44.38
C ALA A 468 65.75 190.70 -44.21
N ALA A 469 64.64 190.99 -44.92
CA ALA A 469 63.95 192.28 -44.85
C ALA A 469 63.49 192.64 -43.42
N LYS A 470 62.98 191.65 -42.66
CA LYS A 470 62.49 191.84 -41.29
C LYS A 470 63.59 192.18 -40.28
N ALA A 471 64.85 191.86 -40.59
CA ALA A 471 66.01 192.19 -39.75
C ALA A 471 66.52 193.63 -39.95
N ALA A 472 66.29 194.24 -41.11
CA ALA A 472 66.65 195.64 -41.37
C ALA A 472 65.76 196.60 -40.56
N TRP A 473 64.43 196.42 -40.66
CA TRP A 473 63.43 197.27 -39.99
C TRP A 473 63.64 197.39 -38.46
N LYS A 474 64.06 196.31 -37.79
CA LYS A 474 64.31 196.30 -36.33
C LYS A 474 65.47 197.18 -35.87
N ARG A 475 66.37 197.65 -36.74
CA ARG A 475 67.46 198.58 -36.35
C ARG A 475 66.94 200.01 -36.24
N SER A 476 66.37 200.54 -37.34
CA SER A 476 65.85 201.92 -37.43
C SER A 476 64.85 202.27 -36.33
N SER A 477 63.98 201.33 -35.92
CA SER A 477 62.99 201.58 -34.87
C SER A 477 63.58 201.90 -33.49
N ARG A 478 64.81 201.44 -33.18
CA ARG A 478 65.48 201.72 -31.90
C ARG A 478 66.06 203.14 -31.87
N GLU A 479 66.67 203.52 -32.99
CA GLU A 479 67.28 204.82 -33.24
C GLU A 479 66.23 205.95 -33.12
N ALA A 480 65.08 205.75 -33.75
CA ALA A 480 63.91 206.63 -33.64
C ALA A 480 63.22 206.63 -32.26
N SER A 481 63.67 205.80 -31.31
CA SER A 481 63.19 205.82 -29.91
C SER A 481 64.13 206.65 -29.03
N HIS A 482 65.45 206.52 -29.22
CA HIS A 482 66.46 207.28 -28.49
C HIS A 482 66.37 208.80 -28.72
N LEU A 483 66.06 209.22 -29.96
CA LEU A 483 65.85 210.63 -30.28
C LEU A 483 64.63 211.24 -29.58
N ARG A 484 63.61 210.44 -29.23
CA ARG A 484 62.37 210.96 -28.62
C ARG A 484 62.51 211.25 -27.11
N SER A 485 63.30 210.47 -26.37
CA SER A 485 63.56 210.79 -24.95
C SER A 485 64.38 212.07 -24.77
N LEU A 486 65.19 212.45 -25.76
CA LEU A 486 66.04 213.64 -25.71
C LEU A 486 65.25 214.96 -25.85
N VAL A 487 64.08 214.91 -26.49
CA VAL A 487 63.19 216.08 -26.67
C VAL A 487 62.43 216.38 -25.37
N VAL A 488 61.80 215.37 -24.75
CA VAL A 488 60.97 215.55 -23.54
C VAL A 488 61.72 216.28 -22.41
N SER A 489 62.98 215.91 -22.16
CA SER A 489 63.80 216.56 -21.12
C SER A 489 64.18 218.03 -21.45
N LYS A 490 64.17 218.43 -22.73
CA LYS A 490 64.34 219.82 -23.14
C LYS A 490 63.06 220.64 -22.91
N ASP A 491 61.89 220.03 -23.13
CA ASP A 491 60.61 220.70 -22.88
C ASP A 491 60.36 220.94 -21.38
N GLU A 492 60.79 220.01 -20.51
CA GLU A 492 60.73 220.17 -19.04
C GLU A 492 61.57 221.35 -18.52
N THR A 493 62.76 221.58 -19.11
CA THR A 493 63.61 222.72 -18.75
C THR A 493 63.03 224.06 -19.24
N ILE A 494 62.22 224.06 -20.30
CA ILE A 494 61.48 225.23 -20.78
C ILE A 494 60.24 225.49 -19.89
N ALA A 495 59.51 224.45 -19.50
CA ALA A 495 58.33 224.57 -18.65
C ALA A 495 58.62 225.21 -17.27
N SER A 496 59.80 224.91 -16.70
CA SER A 496 60.29 225.54 -15.46
C SER A 496 60.44 227.07 -15.61
N LEU A 497 61.13 227.53 -16.65
CA LEU A 497 61.35 228.96 -16.92
C LEU A 497 60.05 229.73 -17.21
N ILE A 498 59.02 229.05 -17.74
CA ILE A 498 57.68 229.63 -17.99
C ILE A 498 56.87 229.82 -16.68
N ALA A 499 57.20 229.10 -15.60
CA ALA A 499 56.52 229.26 -14.32
C ALA A 499 56.90 230.58 -13.64
N ASP A 500 58.21 230.85 -13.49
CA ASP A 500 58.72 232.03 -12.77
C ASP A 500 58.38 233.35 -13.48
N TYR A 501 58.31 233.34 -14.82
CA TYR A 501 57.95 234.52 -15.63
C TYR A 501 56.52 235.04 -15.39
N LYS A 502 55.62 234.26 -14.74
CA LYS A 502 54.23 234.70 -14.49
C LYS A 502 54.05 235.73 -13.38
N ILE A 503 55.08 236.03 -12.58
CA ILE A 503 54.99 237.01 -11.49
C ILE A 503 55.23 238.46 -11.98
N LEU A 504 55.85 238.67 -13.14
CA LEU A 504 56.33 240.00 -13.59
C LEU A 504 55.64 240.59 -14.84
N GLY A 505 54.53 240.01 -15.30
CA GLY A 505 53.50 240.72 -16.09
C GLY A 505 53.94 241.41 -17.39
N LEU A 506 54.57 240.69 -18.32
CA LEU A 506 54.92 241.19 -19.66
C LEU A 506 54.44 240.26 -20.81
N ASN A 507 54.36 240.83 -22.01
CA ASN A 507 53.77 240.24 -23.23
C ASN A 507 54.79 239.48 -24.12
N TYR A 508 54.35 239.10 -25.35
CA TYR A 508 55.09 238.56 -26.52
C TYR A 508 55.42 237.04 -26.52
N SER A 509 55.60 236.33 -27.65
CA SER A 509 55.06 236.44 -29.05
C SER A 509 55.67 235.34 -29.97
N GLU A 510 54.92 234.85 -30.99
CA GLU A 510 55.43 234.36 -32.32
C GLU A 510 56.44 233.16 -32.40
N ALA A 511 56.75 232.48 -33.55
CA ALA A 511 55.99 232.11 -34.77
C ALA A 511 56.76 231.10 -35.70
N LYS A 512 56.07 230.54 -36.74
CA LYS A 512 56.57 229.99 -38.06
C LYS A 512 57.25 228.57 -38.12
N GLN A 513 56.78 227.60 -38.94
CA GLN A 513 56.97 227.25 -40.40
C GLN A 513 58.23 226.37 -40.72
N HIS A 514 58.45 225.57 -41.80
CA HIS A 514 57.96 225.54 -43.22
C HIS A 514 58.32 224.19 -44.01
N ASN A 515 57.45 223.65 -44.91
CA ASN A 515 57.60 222.95 -46.26
C ASN A 515 58.84 222.05 -46.71
N LEU A 516 58.89 221.10 -47.71
CA LEU A 516 57.98 220.36 -48.67
C LEU A 516 58.68 219.25 -49.58
N ARG A 517 57.90 218.41 -50.34
CA ARG A 517 58.11 217.82 -51.75
C ARG A 517 58.76 216.42 -52.14
N HIS A 518 58.23 215.82 -53.25
CA HIS A 518 58.83 214.95 -54.35
C HIS A 518 59.18 213.42 -54.16
N HIS A 519 59.24 212.45 -55.14
CA HIS A 519 58.79 212.30 -56.58
C HIS A 519 58.52 210.80 -57.08
N ILE A 520 58.83 210.35 -58.34
CA ILE A 520 58.20 209.19 -59.11
C ILE A 520 59.13 208.29 -60.02
N PRO A 521 58.90 206.94 -60.22
CA PRO A 521 59.56 206.00 -61.20
C PRO A 521 58.65 205.08 -62.12
N LYS A 522 59.19 204.15 -62.97
CA LYS A 522 58.47 203.17 -63.90
C LYS A 522 59.25 201.88 -64.35
N TYR A 523 58.57 200.92 -65.05
CA TYR A 523 59.01 199.83 -66.02
C TYR A 523 59.22 198.34 -65.53
N HIS A 524 59.20 197.20 -66.31
CA HIS A 524 58.57 196.74 -67.60
C HIS A 524 58.90 195.24 -68.05
N LYS A 525 58.00 194.53 -68.81
CA LYS A 525 58.16 193.37 -69.78
C LYS A 525 58.03 191.83 -69.42
N TYR A 526 57.82 191.00 -70.49
CA TYR A 526 57.43 189.54 -70.67
C TYR A 526 58.64 188.59 -70.99
N PRO A 527 58.58 187.24 -71.34
CA PRO A 527 57.50 186.24 -71.67
C PRO A 527 57.64 184.88 -70.86
N GLY A 528 57.15 183.65 -71.19
CA GLY A 528 56.15 183.06 -72.15
C GLY A 528 56.62 181.76 -72.93
N GLY A 529 55.82 180.66 -73.01
CA GLY A 529 56.10 179.40 -73.77
C GLY A 529 55.16 178.19 -73.47
N ALA A 530 55.19 177.08 -74.25
CA ALA A 530 54.30 175.89 -74.10
C ALA A 530 54.79 174.57 -74.78
N VAL A 531 54.34 173.41 -74.25
CA VAL A 531 53.87 172.14 -74.91
C VAL A 531 53.10 171.34 -73.85
#